data_AF-A0A354WQ06-F1
#
_entry.id   AF-A0A354WQ06-F1
#
_cell.length_a   1.000
_cell.length_b   1.000
_cell.length_c   1.000
_cell.angle_alpha   90.00
_cell.angle_beta   90.00
_cell.angle_gamma   90.00
#
_symmetry.space_group_name_H-M   'P 1'
#
loop_
_entity.id
_entity.type
_entity.pdbx_description
1 polymer ?
#
loop_
_entity_poly.entity_id
_entity_poly.type
_entity_poly.pdbx_seq_one_letter_code
_entity_poly.pdbx_strand_id
1 'polypeptide(L)'
;MQPKMCSKCKKNIAVVFITKVENGVTMNEGYCLKCARSLGIPQIDQAVKQMGISDEDLDMLSDEMSSMFGQKDDSDSSDDDEIDSQTATFPLLNQLFGNTPAPQPRSSRKEEGEPKEKKKSKRHKFLDSYCMDLTGRAREGKLDKVIGRDVETERVIQILNRRQKNNPCLIGEPGVGKTAIAEGLAQRIAAGDVPYKLRDKEVFLLDLTALVAGTQFRGQFESRMKSLIGEVKECGNIILVID
;
A
#
# COMPACT_ATOMS: atom_id res chain seq x y z
N MET A 1 -11.83 -4.97 29.78
CA MET A 1 -11.60 -6.42 30.02
C MET A 1 -10.15 -6.62 30.41
N GLN A 2 -9.86 -7.26 31.55
CA GLN A 2 -8.48 -7.61 31.90
C GLN A 2 -7.90 -8.56 30.83
N PRO A 3 -6.68 -8.31 30.33
CA PRO A 3 -6.05 -9.18 29.35
C PRO A 3 -5.82 -10.57 29.98
N LYS A 4 -6.36 -11.61 29.36
CA LYS A 4 -6.12 -13.00 29.79
C LYS A 4 -4.71 -13.41 29.40
N MET A 5 -3.93 -13.89 30.37
CA MET A 5 -2.58 -14.41 30.12
C MET A 5 -2.64 -15.78 29.44
N CYS A 6 -1.60 -16.11 28.68
CA CYS A 6 -1.49 -17.41 28.03
C CYS A 6 -1.51 -18.56 29.05
N SER A 7 -2.39 -19.53 28.86
CA SER A 7 -2.53 -20.72 29.70
C SER A 7 -1.27 -21.58 29.75
N LYS A 8 -0.42 -21.55 28.71
CA LYS A 8 0.82 -22.36 28.62
C LYS A 8 2.03 -21.67 29.26
N CYS A 9 2.38 -20.45 28.84
CA CYS A 9 3.58 -19.78 29.33
C CYS A 9 3.34 -18.82 30.50
N LYS A 10 2.09 -18.38 30.74
CA LYS A 10 1.69 -17.37 31.75
C LYS A 10 2.47 -16.04 31.74
N LYS A 11 3.30 -15.82 30.72
CA LYS A 11 4.17 -14.64 30.57
C LYS A 11 3.63 -13.63 29.54
N ASN A 12 2.96 -14.11 28.50
CA ASN A 12 2.50 -13.28 27.39
C ASN A 12 0.97 -13.28 27.33
N ILE A 13 0.39 -12.22 26.76
CA ILE A 13 -1.05 -12.07 26.59
C ILE A 13 -1.59 -13.14 25.62
N ALA A 14 -2.74 -13.72 25.94
CA ALA A 14 -3.43 -14.67 25.07
C ALA A 14 -4.12 -13.92 23.93
N VAL A 15 -3.79 -14.29 22.70
CA VAL A 15 -4.36 -13.71 21.47
C VAL A 15 -5.10 -14.75 20.63
N VAL A 16 -4.87 -16.04 20.88
CA VAL A 16 -5.57 -17.15 20.25
C VAL A 16 -6.36 -17.89 21.32
N PHE A 17 -7.67 -18.05 21.12
CA PHE A 17 -8.53 -18.79 22.03
C PHE A 17 -9.04 -20.06 21.35
N ILE A 18 -8.91 -21.19 22.03
CA ILE A 18 -9.26 -22.50 21.51
C ILE A 18 -10.22 -23.16 22.50
N THR A 19 -11.31 -23.71 21.98
CA THR A 19 -12.24 -24.52 22.76
C THR A 19 -11.83 -25.98 22.65
N LYS A 20 -11.41 -26.60 23.75
CA LYS A 20 -11.19 -28.05 23.85
C LYS A 20 -12.35 -28.70 24.59
N VAL A 21 -12.70 -29.91 24.20
CA VAL A 21 -13.71 -30.73 24.89
C VAL A 21 -13.00 -31.95 25.47
N GLU A 22 -12.86 -32.00 26.79
CA GLU A 22 -12.38 -33.17 27.51
C GLU A 22 -13.48 -33.64 28.48
N ASN A 23 -13.77 -34.94 28.46
CA ASN A 23 -14.80 -35.57 29.32
C ASN A 23 -16.19 -34.91 29.26
N GLY A 24 -16.58 -34.36 28.10
CA GLY A 24 -17.88 -33.73 27.89
C GLY A 24 -18.01 -32.29 28.42
N VAL A 25 -16.92 -31.70 28.94
CA VAL A 25 -16.88 -30.31 29.39
C VAL A 25 -16.06 -29.48 28.39
N THR A 26 -16.65 -28.38 27.92
CA THR A 26 -16.00 -27.41 27.04
C THR A 26 -15.11 -26.46 27.85
N MET A 27 -13.80 -26.48 27.61
CA MET A 27 -12.84 -25.57 28.23
C MET A 27 -12.27 -24.62 27.17
N ASN A 28 -12.38 -23.31 27.44
CA ASN A 28 -11.82 -22.26 26.59
C ASN A 28 -10.42 -21.86 27.10
N GLU A 29 -9.39 -22.27 26.37
CA GLU A 29 -7.98 -21.98 26.68
C GLU A 29 -7.44 -20.86 25.79
N GLY A 30 -6.70 -19.92 26.39
CA GLY A 30 -6.05 -18.82 25.67
C GLY A 30 -4.54 -19.05 25.52
N TYR A 31 -4.01 -18.86 24.32
CA TYR A 31 -2.59 -19.04 24.01
C TYR A 31 -1.99 -17.77 23.39
N CYS A 32 -0.73 -17.46 23.73
CA CYS A 32 0.04 -16.45 22.99
C CYS A 32 0.51 -17.02 21.64
N LEU A 33 0.88 -16.15 20.71
CA LEU A 33 1.34 -16.54 19.36
C LEU A 33 2.46 -17.61 19.39
N LYS A 34 3.47 -17.42 20.23
CA LYS A 34 4.59 -18.37 20.38
C LYS A 34 4.10 -19.76 20.85
N CYS A 35 3.24 -19.79 21.86
CA CYS A 35 2.70 -21.05 22.39
C CYS A 35 1.71 -21.71 21.43
N ALA A 36 0.90 -20.94 20.71
CA ALA A 36 -0.09 -21.46 19.79
C ALA A 36 0.56 -22.13 18.56
N ARG A 37 1.68 -21.57 18.06
CA ARG A 37 2.49 -22.20 17.01
C ARG A 37 3.14 -23.50 17.45
N SER A 38 3.66 -23.56 18.68
CA SER A 38 4.23 -24.79 19.25
C SER A 38 3.22 -25.93 19.44
N LEU A 39 1.92 -25.62 19.41
CA LEU A 39 0.84 -26.60 19.50
C LEU A 39 0.39 -27.11 18.12
N GLY A 40 1.01 -26.64 17.03
CA GLY A 40 0.81 -27.17 15.67
C GLY A 40 -0.60 -26.94 15.13
N ILE A 41 -1.24 -25.82 15.46
CA ILE A 41 -2.60 -25.51 15.01
C ILE A 41 -2.52 -24.97 13.57
N PRO A 42 -3.05 -25.70 12.57
CA PRO A 42 -2.80 -25.41 11.15
C PRO A 42 -3.35 -24.05 10.68
N GLN A 43 -4.35 -23.50 11.37
CA GLN A 43 -4.94 -22.18 11.07
C GLN A 43 -3.99 -21.03 11.42
N ILE A 44 -3.06 -21.23 12.34
CA ILE A 44 -2.15 -20.19 12.84
C ILE A 44 -0.93 -20.06 11.93
N ASP A 45 -0.40 -21.19 11.43
CA ASP A 45 0.71 -21.18 10.48
C ASP A 45 0.34 -20.48 9.17
N GLN A 46 -0.92 -20.59 8.74
CA GLN A 46 -1.45 -19.85 7.59
C GLN A 46 -1.60 -18.35 7.89
N ALA A 47 -2.12 -17.99 9.08
CA ALA A 47 -2.25 -16.60 9.49
C ALA A 47 -0.89 -15.88 9.60
N VAL A 48 0.12 -16.55 10.16
CA VAL A 48 1.49 -16.00 10.30
C VAL A 48 2.17 -15.85 8.93
N LYS A 49 2.04 -16.84 8.04
CA LYS A 49 2.55 -16.73 6.66
C LYS A 49 1.86 -15.63 5.86
N GLN A 50 0.57 -15.40 6.07
CA GLN A 50 -0.20 -14.39 5.36
C GLN A 50 0.06 -12.97 5.87
N MET A 51 0.45 -12.82 7.16
CA MET A 51 0.87 -11.55 7.73
C MET A 51 2.36 -11.21 7.47
N GLY A 52 3.16 -12.15 6.95
CA GLY A 52 4.53 -11.89 6.50
C GLY A 52 5.52 -11.54 7.62
N ILE A 53 5.23 -11.94 8.85
CA ILE A 53 6.04 -11.67 10.04
C ILE A 53 7.11 -12.76 10.14
N SER A 54 8.38 -12.37 10.20
CA SER A 54 9.50 -13.31 10.39
C SER A 54 9.57 -13.80 11.84
N ASP A 55 10.30 -14.89 12.08
CA ASP A 55 10.42 -15.48 13.41
C ASP A 55 11.10 -14.52 14.41
N GLU A 56 11.94 -13.60 13.93
CA GLU A 56 12.59 -12.56 14.74
C GLU A 56 11.65 -11.39 15.11
N ASP A 57 10.75 -10.99 14.19
CA ASP A 57 9.82 -9.88 14.40
C ASP A 57 8.75 -10.21 15.47
N LEU A 58 8.38 -11.49 15.58
CA LEU A 58 7.40 -11.99 16.55
C LEU A 58 7.89 -11.90 18.00
N ASP A 59 9.20 -12.01 18.21
CA ASP A 59 9.82 -11.86 19.52
C ASP A 59 9.83 -10.39 19.95
N MET A 60 10.19 -9.48 19.03
CA MET A 60 10.17 -8.04 19.28
C MET A 60 8.76 -7.50 19.56
N LEU A 61 7.76 -7.91 18.76
CA LEU A 61 6.36 -7.52 18.94
C LEU A 61 5.75 -8.02 20.27
N SER A 62 6.14 -9.22 20.70
CA SER A 62 5.66 -9.80 21.96
C SER A 62 6.21 -9.04 23.17
N ASP A 63 7.47 -8.64 23.12
CA ASP A 63 8.14 -7.94 24.22
C ASP A 63 7.69 -6.48 24.28
N GLU A 64 7.54 -5.83 23.13
CA GLU A 64 7.05 -4.45 23.02
C GLU A 64 5.59 -4.33 23.49
N MET A 65 4.70 -5.24 23.06
CA MET A 65 3.30 -5.25 23.48
C MET A 65 3.12 -5.60 24.97
N SER A 66 4.04 -6.39 25.55
CA SER A 66 4.03 -6.70 26.99
C SER A 66 4.54 -5.52 27.82
N SER A 67 5.48 -4.72 27.28
CA SER A 67 5.96 -3.51 27.93
C SER A 67 4.93 -2.36 27.92
N MET A 68 4.12 -2.26 26.86
CA MET A 68 3.12 -1.19 26.70
C MET A 68 1.88 -1.37 27.58
N PHE A 69 1.53 -2.61 27.94
CA PHE A 69 0.39 -2.92 28.83
C PHE A 69 0.83 -3.31 30.26
N GLY A 70 2.14 -3.32 30.53
CA GLY A 70 2.72 -3.71 31.82
C GLY A 70 2.83 -2.60 32.86
N GLN A 71 2.46 -1.35 32.53
CA GLN A 71 2.49 -0.26 33.50
C GLN A 71 1.22 -0.26 34.35
N LYS A 72 1.30 -0.97 35.48
CA LYS A 72 0.33 -0.93 36.56
C LYS A 72 0.98 -0.16 37.71
N ASP A 73 0.51 1.04 37.98
CA ASP A 73 0.65 1.70 39.28
C ASP A 73 -0.67 2.40 39.66
N ASP A 74 -0.95 2.34 40.94
CA ASP A 74 -2.22 2.48 41.66
C ASP A 74 -2.88 3.87 41.64
N SER A 75 -4.23 3.91 41.55
CA SER A 75 -5.10 4.70 42.46
C SER A 75 -6.60 4.52 42.18
N ASP A 76 -7.27 3.87 43.14
CA ASP A 76 -8.61 4.04 43.72
C ASP A 76 -9.88 4.56 43.00
N SER A 77 -11.00 4.02 43.49
CA SER A 77 -12.42 4.47 43.52
C SER A 77 -13.41 4.19 42.34
N SER A 78 -14.29 3.22 42.61
CA SER A 78 -15.76 3.16 42.45
C SER A 78 -16.50 4.13 41.52
N ASP A 79 -17.26 3.61 40.54
CA ASP A 79 -18.74 3.52 40.56
C ASP A 79 -19.30 2.99 39.23
N ASP A 80 -20.53 2.45 39.31
CA ASP A 80 -21.36 1.83 38.27
C ASP A 80 -21.66 2.76 37.06
N ASP A 81 -21.79 2.19 35.86
CA ASP A 81 -23.07 2.15 35.13
C ASP A 81 -22.98 1.56 33.70
N GLU A 82 -24.14 1.06 33.32
CA GLU A 82 -24.62 0.40 32.11
C GLU A 82 -24.37 1.12 30.76
N ILE A 83 -24.41 0.31 29.69
CA ILE A 83 -24.85 0.62 28.31
C ILE A 83 -23.81 0.86 27.17
N ASP A 84 -24.08 0.05 26.15
CA ASP A 84 -23.90 0.11 24.70
C ASP A 84 -22.61 -0.17 23.94
N SER A 85 -22.84 -1.08 22.99
CA SER A 85 -22.12 -1.26 21.76
C SER A 85 -22.09 0.04 20.94
N GLN A 86 -20.91 0.54 20.61
CA GLN A 86 -20.53 0.96 19.27
C GLN A 86 -19.08 1.43 19.20
N THR A 87 -18.49 1.10 18.06
CA THR A 87 -17.22 1.56 17.50
C THR A 87 -16.88 3.04 17.71
N ALA A 88 -15.62 3.33 18.10
CA ALA A 88 -14.91 4.55 17.71
C ALA A 88 -13.38 4.26 17.73
N THR A 89 -12.77 3.91 16.59
CA THR A 89 -11.90 4.81 15.80
C THR A 89 -11.06 5.81 16.61
N PHE A 90 -9.80 5.42 16.81
CA PHE A 90 -8.55 6.20 16.75
C PHE A 90 -8.58 7.73 16.91
N PRO A 91 -7.81 8.24 17.91
CA PRO A 91 -6.94 9.40 17.69
C PRO A 91 -5.49 9.22 18.19
N LEU A 92 -5.12 8.10 18.81
CA LEU A 92 -3.79 7.96 19.45
C LEU A 92 -2.65 7.59 18.48
N LEU A 93 -2.97 6.93 17.36
CA LEU A 93 -1.94 6.41 16.45
C LEU A 93 -1.32 7.48 15.53
N ASN A 94 -1.95 8.64 15.37
CA ASN A 94 -1.38 9.77 14.63
C ASN A 94 -0.52 10.70 15.51
N GLN A 95 -0.63 10.60 16.84
CA GLN A 95 0.06 11.48 17.78
C GLN A 95 1.39 10.90 18.28
N LEU A 96 1.63 9.59 18.07
CA LEU A 96 2.93 8.95 18.31
C LEU A 96 3.93 9.12 17.14
N PHE A 97 3.46 9.44 15.93
CA PHE A 97 4.30 9.54 14.73
C PHE A 97 4.56 10.99 14.25
N GLY A 98 4.28 12.00 15.09
CA GLY A 98 4.29 13.42 14.70
C GLY A 98 5.14 14.36 15.57
N ASN A 99 6.46 14.37 15.33
CA ASN A 99 7.36 15.53 15.34
C ASN A 99 8.00 16.06 16.67
N THR A 100 9.33 16.31 16.54
CA THR A 100 10.27 17.20 17.30
C THR A 100 11.20 16.56 18.37
N PRO A 101 12.42 17.09 18.61
CA PRO A 101 13.67 16.41 18.24
C PRO A 101 14.66 16.24 19.42
N ALA A 102 15.70 15.40 19.29
CA ALA A 102 16.75 15.27 20.30
C ALA A 102 18.15 14.99 19.67
N PRO A 103 19.25 15.35 20.34
CA PRO A 103 20.42 15.97 19.72
C PRO A 103 21.58 15.04 19.36
N GLN A 104 22.46 15.58 18.50
CA GLN A 104 23.64 14.96 17.88
C GLN A 104 24.76 14.59 18.86
N PRO A 105 25.70 13.74 18.39
CA PRO A 105 27.11 14.15 18.40
C PRO A 105 27.78 14.04 17.02
N ARG A 106 28.84 14.84 16.85
CA ARG A 106 29.54 15.15 15.59
C ARG A 106 30.69 14.20 15.25
N SER A 107 31.05 14.29 13.96
CA SER A 107 32.28 13.88 13.25
C SER A 107 32.29 12.42 12.77
N SER A 108 32.61 12.10 11.51
CA SER A 108 33.45 12.75 10.49
C SER A 108 33.05 12.31 9.06
N ARG A 109 33.21 13.22 8.10
CA ARG A 109 32.90 13.08 6.66
C ARG A 109 33.59 11.88 5.98
N LYS A 110 32.83 11.15 5.14
CA LYS A 110 33.24 10.69 3.80
C LYS A 110 31.97 10.42 2.98
N GLU A 111 31.86 11.06 1.82
CA GLU A 111 30.75 10.96 0.86
C GLU A 111 30.89 9.69 0.02
N GLU A 112 29.95 8.76 0.14
CA GLU A 112 29.61 7.79 -0.92
C GLU A 112 28.08 7.63 -0.92
N GLY A 113 27.47 7.84 -2.09
CA GLY A 113 26.02 7.93 -2.25
C GLY A 113 25.33 6.57 -2.15
N GLU A 114 24.50 6.41 -1.13
CA GLU A 114 23.60 5.26 -1.02
C GLU A 114 22.38 5.40 -1.95
N PRO A 115 21.94 4.32 -2.59
CA PRO A 115 20.79 4.33 -3.48
C PRO A 115 19.50 4.44 -2.66
N LYS A 116 18.68 5.44 -2.99
CA LYS A 116 17.35 5.63 -2.40
C LYS A 116 16.54 4.32 -2.47
N GLU A 117 16.13 3.84 -1.30
CA GLU A 117 15.15 2.77 -1.10
C GLU A 117 13.95 2.95 -2.04
N LYS A 118 13.77 1.99 -2.95
CA LYS A 118 12.57 1.88 -3.78
C LYS A 118 11.40 1.56 -2.84
N LYS A 119 10.55 2.55 -2.55
CA LYS A 119 9.21 2.33 -1.99
C LYS A 119 8.53 1.22 -2.79
N LYS A 120 8.29 0.06 -2.15
CA LYS A 120 7.47 -1.01 -2.72
C LYS A 120 6.16 -0.40 -3.17
N SER A 121 5.89 -0.45 -4.47
CA SER A 121 4.64 0.02 -5.06
C SER A 121 3.49 -0.74 -4.40
N LYS A 122 2.46 0.00 -3.96
CA LYS A 122 1.17 -0.59 -3.63
C LYS A 122 0.70 -1.32 -4.88
N ARG A 123 0.47 -2.63 -4.81
CA ARG A 123 -0.10 -3.38 -5.94
C ARG A 123 -1.49 -2.83 -6.23
N HIS A 124 -1.66 -2.30 -7.43
CA HIS A 124 -2.93 -1.74 -7.86
C HIS A 124 -3.79 -2.87 -8.42
N LYS A 125 -5.06 -2.98 -8.01
CA LYS A 125 -5.87 -4.13 -8.43
C LYS A 125 -6.34 -3.99 -9.88
N PHE A 126 -6.85 -2.83 -10.26
CA PHE A 126 -7.42 -2.62 -11.59
C PHE A 126 -6.37 -2.07 -12.55
N LEU A 127 -5.51 -1.15 -12.12
CA LEU A 127 -4.45 -0.62 -12.98
C LEU A 127 -3.49 -1.71 -13.47
N ASP A 128 -3.02 -2.60 -12.59
CA ASP A 128 -2.09 -3.67 -13.00
C ASP A 128 -2.77 -4.70 -13.91
N SER A 129 -4.10 -4.81 -13.86
CA SER A 129 -4.87 -5.79 -14.64
C SER A 129 -5.32 -5.27 -16.01
N TYR A 130 -5.58 -3.97 -16.12
CA TYR A 130 -6.22 -3.35 -17.29
C TYR A 130 -5.38 -2.25 -17.94
N CYS A 131 -4.24 -1.90 -17.35
CA CYS A 131 -3.32 -0.92 -17.89
C CYS A 131 -1.92 -1.49 -17.99
N MET A 132 -1.13 -0.86 -18.86
CA MET A 132 0.29 -1.10 -19.00
C MET A 132 1.07 0.09 -18.44
N ASP A 133 1.95 -0.14 -17.48
CA ASP A 133 2.83 0.90 -16.93
C ASP A 133 3.94 1.26 -17.95
N LEU A 134 3.77 2.40 -18.63
CA LEU A 134 4.78 2.89 -19.57
C LEU A 134 5.97 3.50 -18.82
N THR A 135 5.77 4.08 -17.64
CA THR A 135 6.86 4.75 -16.91
C THR A 135 7.78 3.73 -16.26
N GLY A 136 7.25 2.65 -15.69
CA GLY A 136 8.01 1.50 -15.23
C GLY A 136 8.81 0.87 -16.37
N ARG A 137 8.17 0.61 -17.52
CA ARG A 137 8.87 0.09 -18.71
C ARG A 137 9.96 1.04 -19.23
N ALA A 138 9.74 2.34 -19.17
CA ALA A 138 10.75 3.35 -19.53
C ALA A 138 11.95 3.30 -18.59
N ARG A 139 11.71 3.23 -17.27
CA ARG A 139 12.77 3.09 -16.24
C ARG A 139 13.58 1.81 -16.41
N GLU A 140 12.94 0.74 -16.89
CA GLU A 140 13.57 -0.55 -17.19
C GLU A 140 14.26 -0.59 -18.57
N GLY A 141 14.15 0.46 -19.39
CA GLY A 141 14.71 0.49 -20.74
C GLY A 141 14.01 -0.44 -21.74
N LYS A 142 12.77 -0.84 -21.47
CA LYS A 142 11.95 -1.74 -22.31
C LYS A 142 11.11 -1.00 -23.37
N LEU A 143 11.18 0.33 -23.40
CA LEU A 143 10.52 1.14 -24.43
C LEU A 143 11.53 1.56 -25.49
N ASP A 144 11.11 1.54 -26.75
CA ASP A 144 11.92 2.00 -27.87
C ASP A 144 12.11 3.53 -27.81
N LYS A 145 13.31 4.00 -28.16
CA LYS A 145 13.59 5.44 -28.16
C LYS A 145 12.74 6.13 -29.23
N VAL A 146 12.00 7.15 -28.79
CA VAL A 146 11.14 7.94 -29.68
C VAL A 146 11.99 9.00 -30.37
N ILE A 147 12.00 9.00 -31.71
CA ILE A 147 12.80 9.93 -32.53
C ILE A 147 11.87 10.85 -33.32
N GLY A 148 12.18 12.14 -33.36
CA GLY A 148 11.49 13.11 -34.23
C GLY A 148 10.09 13.53 -33.75
N ARG A 149 9.76 13.28 -32.48
CA ARG A 149 8.47 13.68 -31.85
C ARG A 149 8.65 14.68 -30.70
N ASP A 150 9.80 15.33 -30.62
CA ASP A 150 10.16 16.19 -29.49
C ASP A 150 9.22 17.38 -29.32
N VAL A 151 8.76 17.96 -30.43
CA VAL A 151 7.86 19.11 -30.43
C VAL A 151 6.48 18.72 -29.90
N GLU A 152 5.97 17.56 -30.33
CA GLU A 152 4.69 17.03 -29.87
C GLU A 152 4.74 16.61 -28.41
N THR A 153 5.79 15.92 -27.97
CA THR A 153 5.99 15.54 -26.57
C THR A 153 6.11 16.78 -25.67
N GLU A 154 6.86 17.79 -26.10
CA GLU A 154 6.96 19.07 -25.39
C GLU A 154 5.60 19.76 -25.28
N ARG A 155 4.81 19.73 -26.37
CA ARG A 155 3.46 20.29 -26.37
C ARG A 155 2.53 19.57 -25.40
N VAL A 156 2.62 18.25 -25.29
CA VAL A 156 1.87 17.44 -24.32
C VAL A 156 2.23 17.84 -22.88
N ILE A 157 3.53 17.95 -22.58
CA ILE A 157 4.02 18.39 -21.26
C ILE A 157 3.47 19.78 -20.91
N GLN A 158 3.52 20.72 -21.85
CA GLN A 158 2.96 22.06 -21.66
C GLN A 158 1.47 22.04 -21.34
N ILE A 159 0.68 21.22 -22.05
CA ILE A 159 -0.77 21.10 -21.82
C ILE A 159 -1.06 20.52 -20.44
N LEU A 160 -0.39 19.43 -20.05
CA LEU A 160 -0.56 18.79 -18.74
C LEU A 160 -0.23 19.73 -17.57
N ASN A 161 0.70 20.67 -17.79
CA ASN A 161 1.10 21.63 -16.76
C ASN A 161 0.10 22.78 -16.57
N ARG A 162 -0.87 22.97 -17.49
CA ARG A 162 -1.90 24.03 -17.38
C ARG A 162 -2.77 23.87 -16.13
N ARG A 163 -3.38 24.98 -15.69
CA ARG A 163 -4.38 25.00 -14.61
C ARG A 163 -5.75 24.50 -15.06
N GLN A 164 -6.13 24.79 -16.31
CA GLN A 164 -7.39 24.42 -16.91
C GLN A 164 -7.14 23.81 -18.30
N LYS A 165 -8.06 22.93 -18.75
CA LYS A 165 -7.94 22.21 -20.04
C LYS A 165 -6.57 21.52 -20.17
N ASN A 166 -6.20 20.81 -19.12
CA ASN A 166 -4.92 20.13 -18.95
C ASN A 166 -4.92 18.69 -19.47
N ASN A 167 -5.96 18.28 -20.21
CA ASN A 167 -6.06 16.96 -20.82
C ASN A 167 -5.73 17.08 -22.32
N PRO A 168 -4.53 16.66 -22.76
CA PRO A 168 -4.15 16.69 -24.17
C PRO A 168 -4.94 15.64 -24.98
N CYS A 169 -5.29 15.97 -26.22
CA CYS A 169 -5.90 15.04 -27.17
C CYS A 169 -5.05 15.04 -28.45
N LEU A 170 -4.52 13.87 -28.82
CA LEU A 170 -3.64 13.70 -29.97
C LEU A 170 -4.48 13.38 -31.22
N ILE A 171 -4.47 14.29 -32.18
CA ILE A 171 -5.26 14.19 -33.42
C ILE A 171 -4.32 13.84 -34.58
N GLY A 172 -4.79 13.00 -35.50
CA GLY A 172 -4.03 12.52 -36.65
C GLY A 172 -4.63 11.24 -37.24
N GLU A 173 -4.13 10.84 -38.40
CA GLU A 173 -4.51 9.60 -39.06
C GLU A 173 -4.15 8.37 -38.21
N PRO A 174 -4.86 7.24 -38.35
CA PRO A 174 -4.49 6.00 -37.68
C PRO A 174 -3.11 5.52 -38.15
N GLY A 175 -2.32 4.94 -37.24
CA GLY A 175 -1.00 4.38 -37.57
C GLY A 175 0.16 5.38 -37.61
N VAL A 176 -0.07 6.70 -37.45
CA VAL A 176 1.01 7.70 -37.43
C VAL A 176 1.91 7.67 -36.17
N GLY A 177 1.63 6.76 -35.23
CA GLY A 177 2.42 6.60 -34.01
C GLY A 177 2.05 7.58 -32.89
N LYS A 178 0.76 7.82 -32.65
CA LYS A 178 0.29 8.65 -31.52
C LYS A 178 0.72 8.07 -30.17
N THR A 179 0.70 6.74 -30.05
CA THR A 179 1.16 6.00 -28.87
C THR A 179 2.64 6.26 -28.57
N ALA A 180 3.48 6.45 -29.60
CA ALA A 180 4.89 6.78 -29.41
C ALA A 180 5.08 8.13 -28.70
N ILE A 181 4.16 9.09 -28.85
CA ILE A 181 4.22 10.36 -28.11
C ILE A 181 4.00 10.14 -26.62
N ALA A 182 3.10 9.21 -26.25
CA ALA A 182 2.86 8.82 -24.86
C ALA A 182 4.04 8.05 -24.26
N GLU A 183 4.67 7.16 -25.03
CA GLU A 183 5.92 6.50 -24.63
C GLU A 183 7.06 7.50 -24.44
N GLY A 184 7.17 8.49 -25.32
CA GLY A 184 8.15 9.58 -25.21
C GLY A 184 7.92 10.44 -23.96
N LEU A 185 6.65 10.70 -23.60
CA LEU A 185 6.30 11.35 -22.34
C LEU A 185 6.75 10.51 -21.13
N ALA A 186 6.50 9.20 -21.15
CA ALA A 186 6.92 8.29 -20.09
C ALA A 186 8.45 8.24 -19.93
N GLN A 187 9.19 8.25 -21.05
CA GLN A 187 10.65 8.33 -21.06
C GLN A 187 11.17 9.62 -20.43
N ARG A 188 10.61 10.78 -20.79
CA ARG A 188 11.00 12.07 -20.20
C ARG A 188 10.71 12.12 -18.70
N ILE A 189 9.56 11.61 -18.26
CA ILE A 189 9.22 11.51 -16.84
C ILE A 189 10.21 10.58 -16.11
N ALA A 190 10.53 9.41 -16.68
CA ALA A 190 11.48 8.47 -16.10
C ALA A 190 12.90 9.05 -16.01
N ALA A 191 13.31 9.86 -16.98
CA ALA A 191 14.59 10.59 -16.96
C ALA A 191 14.60 11.82 -16.04
N GLY A 192 13.43 12.26 -15.55
CA GLY A 192 13.28 13.49 -14.78
C GLY A 192 13.34 14.78 -15.61
N ASP A 193 13.33 14.67 -16.94
CA ASP A 193 13.32 15.78 -17.90
C ASP A 193 11.91 16.33 -18.12
N VAL A 194 11.27 16.71 -17.01
CA VAL A 194 9.94 17.31 -16.98
C VAL A 194 9.84 18.38 -15.88
N PRO A 195 8.90 19.33 -16.00
CA PRO A 195 8.61 20.28 -14.94
C PRO A 195 8.25 19.60 -13.61
N TYR A 196 8.53 20.27 -12.49
CA TYR A 196 8.36 19.73 -11.13
C TYR A 196 7.01 19.04 -10.89
N LYS A 197 5.91 19.62 -11.40
CA LYS A 197 4.54 19.08 -11.27
C LYS A 197 4.38 17.66 -11.84
N LEU A 198 5.20 17.28 -12.81
CA LEU A 198 5.09 16.01 -13.54
C LEU A 198 6.14 14.97 -13.13
N ARG A 199 7.15 15.33 -12.31
CA ARG A 199 8.27 14.43 -11.97
C ARG A 199 7.83 13.18 -11.21
N ASP A 200 6.85 13.34 -10.32
CA ASP A 200 6.33 12.23 -9.50
C ASP A 200 5.11 11.53 -10.15
N LYS A 201 4.82 11.85 -11.42
CA LYS A 201 3.69 11.25 -12.14
C LYS A 201 4.11 9.94 -12.80
N GLU A 202 3.12 9.07 -13.03
CA GLU A 202 3.30 7.79 -13.72
C GLU A 202 2.31 7.70 -14.87
N VAL A 203 2.79 7.26 -16.03
CA VAL A 203 2.03 7.14 -17.27
C VAL A 203 1.60 5.69 -17.46
N PHE A 204 0.29 5.49 -17.56
CA PHE A 204 -0.33 4.18 -17.80
C PHE A 204 -1.11 4.21 -19.12
N LEU A 205 -0.94 3.17 -19.93
CA LEU A 205 -1.72 2.97 -21.15
C LEU A 205 -2.89 2.03 -20.84
N LEU A 206 -4.12 2.47 -21.12
CA LEU A 206 -5.33 1.68 -20.92
C LEU A 206 -5.46 0.62 -22.02
N ASP A 207 -5.63 -0.63 -21.64
CA ASP A 207 -5.97 -1.71 -22.55
C ASP A 207 -7.49 -1.94 -22.58
N LEU A 208 -8.13 -1.39 -23.63
CA LEU A 208 -9.56 -1.57 -23.84
C LEU A 208 -9.93 -3.02 -24.12
N THR A 209 -9.04 -3.81 -24.73
CA THR A 209 -9.32 -5.21 -25.05
C THR A 209 -9.40 -6.05 -23.78
N ALA A 210 -8.49 -5.81 -22.82
CA ALA A 210 -8.52 -6.45 -21.50
C ALA A 210 -9.76 -6.06 -20.70
N LEU A 211 -10.22 -4.82 -20.80
CA LEU A 211 -11.44 -4.36 -20.12
C LEU A 211 -12.72 -5.02 -20.65
N VAL A 212 -12.82 -5.18 -21.97
CA VAL A 212 -13.95 -5.82 -22.66
C VAL A 212 -13.91 -7.35 -22.48
N ALA A 213 -12.72 -7.94 -22.38
CA ALA A 213 -12.57 -9.37 -22.17
C ALA A 213 -13.31 -9.84 -20.90
N GLY A 214 -14.11 -10.89 -21.05
CA GLY A 214 -14.86 -11.47 -19.93
C GLY A 214 -15.99 -10.60 -19.38
N THR A 215 -16.42 -9.54 -20.08
CA THR A 215 -17.71 -8.89 -19.77
C THR A 215 -18.82 -9.65 -20.50
N GLN A 216 -19.71 -10.29 -19.76
CA GLN A 216 -20.84 -11.05 -20.32
C GLN A 216 -22.18 -10.34 -20.14
N PHE A 217 -22.27 -9.49 -19.12
CA PHE A 217 -23.50 -8.82 -18.74
C PHE A 217 -23.41 -7.32 -19.03
N ARG A 218 -24.52 -6.73 -19.46
CA ARG A 218 -24.65 -5.29 -19.69
C ARG A 218 -24.32 -4.53 -18.39
N GLY A 219 -23.46 -3.52 -18.49
CA GLY A 219 -23.04 -2.68 -17.36
C GLY A 219 -21.78 -3.15 -16.62
N GLN A 220 -21.28 -4.37 -16.87
CA GLN A 220 -20.02 -4.83 -16.26
C GLN A 220 -18.82 -4.00 -16.73
N PHE A 221 -18.77 -3.67 -18.02
CA PHE A 221 -17.74 -2.79 -18.57
C PHE A 221 -17.73 -1.42 -17.88
N GLU A 222 -18.90 -0.80 -17.72
CA GLU A 222 -19.02 0.49 -17.04
C GLU A 222 -18.59 0.42 -15.57
N SER A 223 -18.94 -0.67 -14.87
CA SER A 223 -18.53 -0.89 -13.48
C SER A 223 -17.00 -1.00 -13.35
N ARG A 224 -16.36 -1.74 -14.26
CA ARG A 224 -14.88 -1.85 -14.31
C ARG A 224 -14.23 -0.50 -14.61
N MET A 225 -14.75 0.24 -15.59
CA MET A 225 -14.26 1.58 -15.94
C MET A 225 -14.40 2.55 -14.76
N LYS A 226 -15.54 2.55 -14.07
CA LYS A 226 -15.74 3.38 -12.87
C LYS A 226 -14.76 3.02 -11.76
N SER A 227 -14.52 1.74 -11.54
CA SER A 227 -13.56 1.26 -10.53
C SER A 227 -12.13 1.67 -10.87
N LEU A 228 -11.72 1.54 -12.13
CA LEU A 228 -10.41 1.96 -12.62
C LEU A 228 -10.21 3.47 -12.47
N ILE A 229 -11.21 4.28 -12.86
CA ILE A 229 -11.15 5.74 -12.70
C ILE A 229 -11.11 6.12 -11.22
N GLY A 230 -11.82 5.38 -10.35
CA GLY A 230 -11.75 5.54 -8.90
C GLY A 230 -10.32 5.34 -8.39
N GLU A 231 -9.68 4.24 -8.75
CA GLU A 231 -8.30 3.92 -8.35
C GLU A 231 -7.31 4.98 -8.86
N VAL A 232 -7.44 5.43 -10.11
CA VAL A 232 -6.60 6.51 -10.70
C VAL A 232 -6.73 7.80 -9.88
N LYS A 233 -7.95 8.17 -9.48
CA LYS A 233 -8.21 9.38 -8.68
C LYS A 233 -7.61 9.27 -7.28
N GLU A 234 -7.72 8.11 -6.64
CA GLU A 234 -7.15 7.85 -5.31
C GLU A 234 -5.62 7.94 -5.32
N CYS A 235 -4.98 7.46 -6.37
CA CYS A 235 -3.52 7.57 -6.53
C CYS A 235 -3.08 9.03 -6.71
N GLY A 236 -3.81 9.80 -7.52
CA GLY A 236 -3.57 11.24 -7.73
C GLY A 236 -2.28 11.58 -8.50
N ASN A 237 -1.41 10.60 -8.75
CA ASN A 237 -0.15 10.74 -9.48
C ASN A 237 -0.17 10.07 -10.86
N ILE A 238 -1.31 9.56 -11.33
CA ILE A 238 -1.38 8.80 -12.59
C ILE A 238 -1.85 9.69 -13.74
N ILE A 239 -1.16 9.56 -14.87
CA ILE A 239 -1.57 10.05 -16.20
C ILE A 239 -2.06 8.84 -16.99
N LEU A 240 -3.35 8.81 -17.28
CA LEU A 240 -3.96 7.72 -18.05
C LEU A 240 -3.99 8.09 -19.53
N VAL A 241 -3.45 7.21 -20.36
CA VAL A 241 -3.47 7.30 -21.83
C VAL A 241 -4.52 6.33 -22.34
N ILE A 242 -5.37 6.81 -23.25
CA ILE A 242 -6.45 6.05 -23.88
C ILE A 242 -6.24 6.17 -25.38
N ASP A 243 -6.10 5.02 -26.04
CA ASP A 243 -6.02 4.88 -27.51
C ASP A 243 -7.40 4.55 -28.10
#